data_AF-A0A367ASY6-F1
#
_entry.id   AF-A0A367ASY6-F1
#
_cell.length_a   1.000
_cell.length_b   1.000
_cell.length_c   1.000
_cell.angle_alpha   90.00
_cell.angle_beta   90.00
_cell.angle_gamma   90.00
#
_symmetry.space_group_name_H-M   'P 1'
#
loop_
_entity.id
_entity.type
_entity.pdbx_description
1 polymer ?
#
loop_
_entity_poly.entity_id
_entity_poly.type
_entity_poly.pdbx_seq_one_letter_code
_entity_poly.pdbx_strand_id
1 'polypeptide(L)'
;DVYKRQSPGGAGVRLDGGTINPGTEVSPHFDSMLAKVTCRGRDLDTAIRRAHRAVSEFRIRGVASNIPFLLNLLDDEEFSAGDVSTSFIDEHPELTRINPPKDRASKVLAWLADVTVNQPNGAADGVINPAIKLPDCDLETEAPAGERQRLQELGPEGWAQALRDRTSLAVTETTFRDAHQSLLATRVRTADLVAIAPHVARMTPQLLSMEAWGGATYDVALRFLGEDPW
;
A
#
# COMPACT_ATOMS: atom_id res chain seq x y z
N ASP A 1 5.22 -19.48 -19.10
CA ASP A 1 5.29 -20.55 -18.07
C ASP A 1 4.53 -20.19 -16.81
N VAL A 2 4.04 -21.18 -16.08
CA VAL A 2 3.48 -21.00 -14.74
C VAL A 2 4.63 -20.92 -13.74
N TYR A 3 4.92 -19.74 -13.20
CA TYR A 3 6.08 -19.53 -12.32
C TYR A 3 5.78 -19.78 -10.83
N LYS A 4 4.51 -19.67 -10.43
CA LYS A 4 4.06 -19.98 -9.07
C LYS A 4 2.65 -20.55 -9.10
N ARG A 5 2.44 -21.62 -8.35
CA ARG A 5 1.13 -22.21 -8.06
C ARG A 5 1.01 -22.44 -6.56
N GLN A 6 0.07 -21.77 -5.92
CA GLN A 6 -0.39 -22.12 -4.57
C GLN A 6 -1.85 -22.53 -4.68
N SER A 7 -2.13 -23.76 -4.26
CA SER A 7 -3.44 -24.40 -4.33
C SER A 7 -4.11 -24.31 -2.95
N PRO A 8 -5.42 -23.99 -2.88
CA PRO A 8 -6.17 -23.99 -1.63
C PRO A 8 -6.32 -25.39 -1.06
N GLY A 9 -6.63 -25.47 0.23
CA GLY A 9 -6.92 -26.73 0.92
C GLY A 9 -8.02 -26.58 1.96
N GLY A 10 -8.09 -27.55 2.86
CA GLY A 10 -9.02 -27.52 3.99
C GLY A 10 -10.36 -28.21 3.74
N ALA A 11 -11.18 -28.27 4.79
CA ALA A 11 -12.41 -29.06 4.80
C ALA A 11 -13.40 -28.64 3.71
N GLY A 12 -13.86 -29.62 2.94
CA GLY A 12 -14.88 -29.42 1.90
C GLY A 12 -14.37 -28.80 0.60
N VAL A 13 -13.06 -28.69 0.39
CA VAL A 13 -12.44 -28.25 -0.88
C VAL A 13 -11.72 -29.43 -1.52
N ARG A 14 -12.05 -29.73 -2.77
CA ARG A 14 -11.39 -30.73 -3.60
C ARG A 14 -10.76 -30.03 -4.81
N LEU A 15 -9.54 -30.41 -5.14
CA LEU A 15 -8.83 -29.94 -6.31
C LEU A 15 -8.52 -31.11 -7.24
N ASP A 16 -8.97 -30.99 -8.48
CA ASP A 16 -8.67 -31.91 -9.56
C ASP A 16 -7.96 -31.10 -10.63
N GLY A 17 -6.63 -31.12 -10.66
CA GLY A 17 -5.85 -30.36 -11.64
C GLY A 17 -4.89 -31.24 -12.40
N GLY A 18 -4.69 -30.93 -13.69
CA GLY A 18 -3.60 -31.48 -14.48
C GLY A 18 -2.24 -31.12 -13.90
N THR A 19 -1.20 -31.80 -14.39
CA THR A 19 0.22 -31.77 -13.98
C THR A 19 0.90 -30.41 -14.23
N ILE A 20 0.28 -29.32 -13.79
CA ILE A 20 0.81 -27.96 -13.93
C ILE A 20 1.55 -27.63 -12.64
N ASN A 21 2.84 -27.88 -12.69
CA ASN A 21 3.79 -27.55 -11.63
C ASN A 21 4.45 -26.20 -11.96
N PRO A 22 5.07 -25.53 -10.98
CA PRO A 22 5.96 -24.42 -11.29
C PRO A 22 6.97 -24.83 -12.37
N GLY A 23 7.08 -24.03 -13.43
CA GLY A 23 7.89 -24.32 -14.62
C GLY A 23 7.16 -25.00 -15.77
N THR A 24 5.88 -25.36 -15.63
CA THR A 24 5.09 -25.89 -16.75
C THR A 24 4.78 -24.80 -17.77
N GLU A 25 5.11 -25.06 -19.03
CA GLU A 25 4.70 -24.27 -20.19
C GLU A 25 3.30 -24.73 -20.64
N VAL A 26 2.36 -23.78 -20.75
CA VAL A 26 0.99 -24.07 -21.18
C VAL A 26 0.94 -23.99 -22.71
N SER A 27 0.76 -25.15 -23.35
CA SER A 27 0.66 -25.22 -24.82
C SER A 27 -0.66 -24.63 -25.32
N PRO A 28 -0.66 -23.90 -26.46
CA PRO A 28 -1.89 -23.43 -27.09
C PRO A 28 -2.68 -24.54 -27.81
N HIS A 29 -2.15 -25.77 -27.89
CA HIS A 29 -2.76 -26.87 -28.65
C HIS A 29 -3.85 -27.63 -27.89
N PHE A 30 -4.04 -27.37 -26.60
CA PHE A 30 -5.02 -28.04 -25.75
C PHE A 30 -5.91 -27.02 -25.04
N ASP A 31 -6.95 -27.50 -24.36
CA ASP A 31 -7.77 -26.65 -23.50
C ASP A 31 -6.92 -26.00 -22.40
N SER A 32 -7.26 -24.74 -22.09
CA SER A 32 -6.60 -23.86 -21.13
C SER A 32 -6.89 -24.20 -19.65
N MET A 33 -7.57 -25.31 -19.38
CA MET A 33 -7.96 -25.73 -18.04
C MET A 33 -6.73 -26.01 -17.16
N LEU A 34 -6.50 -25.15 -16.15
CA LEU A 34 -5.39 -25.30 -15.20
C LEU A 34 -5.73 -26.25 -14.04
N ALA A 35 -6.88 -26.04 -13.41
CA ALA A 35 -7.36 -26.86 -12.31
C ALA A 35 -8.88 -26.73 -12.18
N LYS A 36 -9.52 -27.81 -11.73
CA LYS A 36 -10.92 -27.84 -11.31
C LYS A 36 -10.98 -27.78 -9.79
N VAL A 37 -11.79 -26.85 -9.29
CA VAL A 37 -12.05 -26.65 -7.86
C VAL A 37 -13.49 -27.07 -7.59
N THR A 38 -13.68 -28.01 -6.67
CA THR A 38 -15.02 -28.45 -6.25
C THR A 38 -15.15 -28.22 -4.76
N CYS A 39 -16.13 -27.41 -4.36
CA CYS A 39 -16.42 -27.14 -2.95
C CYS A 39 -17.74 -27.78 -2.53
N ARG A 40 -17.82 -28.26 -1.29
CA ARG A 40 -19.02 -28.87 -0.71
C ARG A 40 -19.34 -28.22 0.62
N GLY A 41 -20.62 -27.97 0.88
CA GLY A 41 -21.17 -27.44 2.13
C GLY A 41 -22.40 -28.23 2.56
N ARG A 42 -22.97 -27.92 3.74
CA ARG A 42 -24.28 -28.45 4.14
C ARG A 42 -25.43 -27.77 3.39
N ASP A 43 -25.19 -26.57 2.93
CA ASP A 43 -26.06 -25.71 2.14
C ASP A 43 -25.22 -24.99 1.06
N LEU A 44 -25.92 -24.34 0.11
CA LEU A 44 -25.30 -23.61 -1.00
C LEU A 44 -24.39 -22.48 -0.49
N ASP A 45 -24.89 -21.69 0.45
CA ASP A 45 -24.16 -20.59 1.09
C ASP A 45 -22.80 -21.04 1.70
N THR A 46 -22.77 -22.17 2.40
CA THR A 46 -21.51 -22.75 2.91
C THR A 46 -20.59 -23.22 1.77
N ALA A 47 -21.14 -23.76 0.69
CA ALA A 47 -20.35 -24.17 -0.47
C ALA A 47 -19.76 -22.95 -1.19
N ILE A 48 -20.53 -21.86 -1.35
CA ILE A 48 -20.11 -20.59 -1.94
C ILE A 48 -19.01 -19.96 -1.10
N ARG A 49 -19.17 -19.82 0.23
CA ARG A 49 -18.10 -19.30 1.11
C ARG A 49 -16.81 -20.08 0.99
N ARG A 50 -16.89 -21.42 0.89
CA ARG A 50 -15.71 -22.28 0.71
C ARG A 50 -15.08 -22.11 -0.68
N ALA A 51 -15.90 -21.98 -1.72
CA ALA A 51 -15.46 -21.70 -3.08
C ALA A 51 -14.78 -20.34 -3.17
N HIS A 52 -15.40 -19.30 -2.61
CA HIS A 52 -14.85 -17.95 -2.57
C HIS A 52 -13.49 -17.95 -1.87
N ARG A 53 -13.39 -18.55 -0.67
CA ARG A 53 -12.09 -18.72 0.00
C ARG A 53 -11.09 -19.46 -0.88
N ALA A 54 -11.44 -20.64 -1.41
CA ALA A 54 -10.54 -21.46 -2.19
C ALA A 54 -10.01 -20.72 -3.44
N VAL A 55 -10.90 -20.07 -4.19
CA VAL A 55 -10.56 -19.25 -5.37
C VAL A 55 -9.70 -18.05 -4.97
N SER A 56 -10.04 -17.37 -3.88
CA SER A 56 -9.26 -16.21 -3.37
C SER A 56 -7.87 -16.58 -2.85
N GLU A 57 -7.64 -17.84 -2.47
CA GLU A 57 -6.33 -18.36 -2.03
C GLU A 57 -5.45 -18.80 -3.20
N PHE A 58 -6.01 -19.05 -4.38
CA PHE A 58 -5.20 -19.41 -5.55
C PHE A 58 -4.20 -18.30 -5.86
N ARG A 59 -2.94 -18.70 -6.04
CA ARG A 59 -1.89 -17.82 -6.57
C ARG A 59 -1.32 -18.48 -7.80
N ILE A 60 -1.72 -17.98 -8.97
CA ILE A 60 -1.18 -18.37 -10.28
C ILE A 60 -0.46 -17.15 -10.85
N ARG A 61 0.80 -17.33 -11.27
CA ARG A 61 1.60 -16.28 -11.90
C ARG A 61 2.20 -16.79 -13.20
N GLY A 62 2.32 -15.90 -14.18
CA GLY A 62 2.88 -16.17 -15.51
C GLY A 62 1.85 -16.40 -16.61
N VAL A 63 0.59 -16.64 -16.26
CA VAL A 63 -0.54 -16.72 -17.20
C VAL A 63 -1.75 -15.98 -16.63
N ALA A 64 -2.57 -15.40 -17.51
CA ALA A 64 -3.87 -14.87 -17.12
C ALA A 64 -4.81 -16.02 -16.72
N SER A 65 -5.78 -15.73 -15.84
CA SER A 65 -6.77 -16.72 -15.40
C SER A 65 -8.14 -16.07 -15.23
N ASN A 66 -9.18 -16.90 -15.23
CA ASN A 66 -10.57 -16.48 -14.97
C ASN A 66 -10.89 -16.31 -13.48
N ILE A 67 -9.90 -16.36 -12.58
CA ILE A 67 -10.09 -16.21 -11.12
C ILE A 67 -10.89 -14.93 -10.77
N PRO A 68 -10.58 -13.74 -11.31
CA PRO A 68 -11.33 -12.53 -10.95
C PRO A 68 -12.81 -12.60 -11.33
N PHE A 69 -13.11 -13.18 -12.50
CA PHE A 69 -14.50 -13.43 -12.93
C PHE A 69 -15.22 -14.38 -11.97
N LEU A 70 -14.56 -15.48 -11.55
CA LEU A 70 -15.14 -16.43 -10.60
C LEU A 70 -15.40 -15.80 -9.23
N LEU A 71 -14.57 -14.84 -8.79
CA LEU A 71 -14.82 -14.11 -7.54
C LEU A 71 -16.04 -13.21 -7.67
N ASN A 72 -16.14 -12.42 -8.75
CA ASN A 72 -17.32 -11.59 -9.03
C ASN A 72 -18.61 -12.43 -9.05
N LEU A 73 -18.57 -13.60 -9.70
CA LEU A 73 -19.70 -14.54 -9.75
C LEU A 73 -20.09 -15.06 -8.36
N LEU A 74 -19.11 -15.35 -7.50
CA LEU A 74 -19.34 -15.87 -6.15
C LEU A 74 -19.82 -14.80 -5.17
N ASP A 75 -19.57 -13.53 -5.47
CA ASP A 75 -20.02 -12.37 -4.69
C ASP A 75 -21.41 -11.87 -5.13
N ASP A 76 -21.96 -12.39 -6.21
CA ASP A 76 -23.27 -12.01 -6.75
C ASP A 76 -24.44 -12.59 -5.93
N GLU A 77 -25.46 -11.76 -5.68
CA GLU A 77 -26.61 -12.11 -4.84
C GLU A 77 -27.56 -13.11 -5.51
N GLU A 78 -27.80 -12.96 -6.82
CA GLU A 78 -28.69 -13.84 -7.60
C GLU A 78 -28.05 -15.22 -7.78
N PHE A 79 -26.74 -15.26 -8.03
CA PHE A 79 -25.95 -16.49 -8.00
C PHE A 79 -26.01 -17.17 -6.62
N SER A 80 -25.90 -16.38 -5.55
CA SER A 80 -25.94 -16.91 -4.17
C SER A 80 -27.32 -17.43 -3.76
N ALA A 81 -28.39 -16.85 -4.31
CA ALA A 81 -29.75 -17.34 -4.15
C ALA A 81 -30.02 -18.64 -4.93
N GLY A 82 -29.18 -18.97 -5.91
CA GLY A 82 -29.35 -20.12 -6.80
C GLY A 82 -30.41 -19.92 -7.88
N ASP A 83 -30.86 -18.69 -8.07
CA ASP A 83 -31.86 -18.30 -9.08
C ASP A 83 -31.15 -17.92 -10.38
N VAL A 84 -30.56 -18.90 -11.08
CA VAL A 84 -29.73 -18.65 -12.26
C VAL A 84 -30.30 -19.29 -13.52
N SER A 85 -30.25 -18.56 -14.63
CA SER A 85 -30.63 -19.02 -15.97
C SER A 85 -29.40 -19.31 -16.84
N THR A 86 -29.61 -19.91 -18.02
CA THR A 86 -28.53 -20.07 -19.01
C THR A 86 -28.05 -18.75 -19.60
N SER A 87 -28.85 -17.68 -19.47
CA SER A 87 -28.56 -16.33 -19.97
C SER A 87 -27.95 -15.42 -18.90
N PHE A 88 -27.87 -15.90 -17.65
CA PHE A 88 -27.44 -15.12 -16.48
C PHE A 88 -26.13 -14.33 -16.71
N ILE A 89 -25.09 -14.96 -17.25
CA ILE A 89 -23.80 -14.31 -17.49
C ILE A 89 -23.91 -13.20 -18.55
N ASP A 90 -24.72 -13.40 -19.58
CA ASP A 90 -24.92 -12.42 -20.66
C ASP A 90 -25.73 -11.21 -20.17
N GLU A 91 -26.60 -11.41 -19.18
CA GLU A 91 -27.43 -10.39 -18.53
C GLU A 91 -26.65 -9.55 -17.50
N HIS A 92 -25.49 -10.05 -17.02
CA HIS A 92 -24.67 -9.46 -15.97
C HIS A 92 -23.25 -9.08 -16.46
N PRO A 93 -23.12 -8.10 -17.38
CA PRO A 93 -21.83 -7.73 -17.98
C PRO A 93 -20.79 -7.23 -16.97
N GLU A 94 -21.21 -6.71 -15.82
CA GLU A 94 -20.34 -6.31 -14.72
C GLU A 94 -19.52 -7.45 -14.12
N LEU A 95 -19.96 -8.70 -14.21
CA LEU A 95 -19.19 -9.86 -13.75
C LEU A 95 -17.85 -9.99 -14.47
N THR A 96 -17.76 -9.48 -15.70
CA THR A 96 -16.54 -9.48 -16.52
C THR A 96 -15.62 -8.29 -16.26
N ARG A 97 -16.04 -7.32 -15.43
CA ARG A 97 -15.21 -6.17 -15.05
C ARG A 97 -14.18 -6.61 -14.02
N ILE A 98 -12.94 -6.76 -14.49
CA ILE A 98 -11.82 -7.22 -13.67
C ILE A 98 -11.12 -6.03 -13.02
N ASN A 99 -11.07 -6.01 -11.70
CA ASN A 99 -10.19 -5.11 -10.95
C ASN A 99 -8.81 -5.78 -10.81
N PRO A 100 -7.76 -5.30 -11.52
CA PRO A 100 -6.46 -5.95 -11.47
C PRO A 100 -5.87 -5.86 -10.06
N PRO A 101 -5.31 -6.96 -9.53
CA PRO A 101 -4.65 -6.93 -8.23
C PRO A 101 -3.44 -5.98 -8.29
N LYS A 102 -3.22 -5.20 -7.22
CA LYS A 102 -2.15 -4.18 -7.17
C LYS A 102 -0.73 -4.78 -7.29
N ASP A 103 -0.59 -6.07 -7.02
CA ASP A 103 0.64 -6.89 -7.06
C ASP A 103 1.86 -6.24 -6.38
N ARG A 104 1.63 -5.68 -5.19
CA ARG A 104 2.63 -4.89 -4.45
C ARG A 104 3.93 -5.65 -4.19
N ALA A 105 3.84 -6.90 -3.76
CA ALA A 105 5.01 -7.70 -3.41
C ALA A 105 5.94 -7.95 -4.60
N SER A 106 5.39 -8.31 -5.77
CA SER A 106 6.21 -8.54 -6.98
C SER A 106 6.86 -7.25 -7.45
N LYS A 107 6.14 -6.11 -7.39
CA LYS A 107 6.70 -4.79 -7.72
C LYS A 107 7.88 -4.41 -6.79
N VAL A 108 7.73 -4.63 -5.49
CA VAL A 108 8.81 -4.39 -4.52
C VAL A 108 10.00 -5.30 -4.78
N LEU A 109 9.79 -6.59 -5.04
CA LEU A 109 10.87 -7.52 -5.36
C LEU A 109 11.58 -7.17 -6.67
N ALA A 110 10.83 -6.77 -7.70
CA ALA A 110 11.40 -6.32 -8.96
C ALA A 110 12.26 -5.07 -8.77
N TRP A 111 11.77 -4.10 -8.00
CA TRP A 111 12.53 -2.90 -7.64
C TRP A 111 13.79 -3.22 -6.81
N LEU A 112 13.68 -4.10 -5.81
CA LEU A 112 14.83 -4.53 -5.01
C LEU A 112 15.88 -5.23 -5.87
N ALA A 113 15.46 -6.11 -6.79
CA ALA A 113 16.36 -6.80 -7.70
C ALA A 113 17.07 -5.81 -8.63
N ASP A 114 16.33 -4.87 -9.22
CA ASP A 114 16.87 -3.82 -10.08
C ASP A 114 17.89 -2.95 -9.35
N VAL A 115 17.55 -2.40 -8.18
CA VAL A 115 18.44 -1.55 -7.39
C VAL A 115 19.68 -2.32 -6.89
N THR A 116 19.52 -3.58 -6.49
CA THR A 116 20.63 -4.40 -5.98
C THR A 116 21.63 -4.75 -7.08
N VAL A 117 21.14 -5.12 -8.26
CA VAL A 117 21.98 -5.57 -9.39
C VAL A 117 22.57 -4.37 -10.14
N ASN A 118 21.73 -3.39 -10.49
CA ASN A 118 22.13 -2.28 -11.35
C ASN A 118 22.76 -1.12 -10.58
N GLN A 119 22.56 -1.05 -9.25
CA GLN A 119 23.10 0.00 -8.38
C GLN A 119 23.01 1.40 -8.99
N PRO A 120 21.83 1.85 -9.45
CA PRO A 120 21.70 3.09 -10.22
C PRO A 120 22.16 4.34 -9.44
N ASN A 121 22.25 4.23 -8.11
CA ASN A 121 22.69 5.29 -7.20
C ASN A 121 24.03 4.99 -6.51
N GLY A 122 24.79 3.99 -6.99
CA GLY A 122 26.05 3.55 -6.38
C GLY A 122 25.88 2.51 -5.26
N ALA A 123 27.00 2.15 -4.62
CA ALA A 123 27.04 1.17 -3.54
C ALA A 123 26.41 1.71 -2.26
N ALA A 124 25.74 0.83 -1.50
CA ALA A 124 25.05 1.17 -0.25
C ALA A 124 25.98 1.18 0.98
N ASP A 125 27.28 1.41 0.79
CA ASP A 125 28.26 1.34 1.87
C ASP A 125 28.04 2.46 2.89
N GLY A 126 27.99 2.09 4.18
CA GLY A 126 27.91 3.06 5.28
C GLY A 126 26.52 3.65 5.55
N VAL A 127 25.43 3.05 5.03
CA VAL A 127 24.06 3.47 5.38
C VAL A 127 23.78 3.18 6.85
N ILE A 128 23.63 4.23 7.64
CA ILE A 128 23.21 4.15 9.05
C ILE A 128 21.70 4.32 9.11
N ASN A 129 21.01 3.46 9.86
CA ASN A 129 19.61 3.63 10.16
C ASN A 129 19.42 4.90 11.04
N PRO A 130 18.77 5.97 10.55
CA PRO A 130 18.59 7.19 11.33
C PRO A 130 17.75 6.98 12.59
N ALA A 131 16.93 5.92 12.62
CA ALA A 131 16.12 5.57 13.80
C ALA A 131 16.96 5.32 15.07
N ILE A 132 18.25 5.00 14.92
CA ILE A 132 19.17 4.79 16.05
C ILE A 132 19.39 6.09 16.85
N LYS A 133 19.19 7.25 16.22
CA LYS A 133 19.36 8.56 16.85
C LYS A 133 18.05 9.17 17.36
N LEU A 134 16.94 8.41 17.31
CA LEU A 134 15.68 8.91 17.84
C LEU A 134 15.80 9.14 19.35
N PRO A 135 15.34 10.29 19.85
CA PRO A 135 15.33 10.57 21.28
C PRO A 135 14.30 9.69 21.98
N ASP A 136 14.62 9.27 23.20
CA ASP A 136 13.69 8.50 24.03
C ASP A 136 12.53 9.41 24.48
N CYS A 137 11.31 9.11 24.03
CA CYS A 137 10.11 9.80 24.46
C CYS A 137 8.89 8.88 24.41
N ASP A 138 7.94 9.12 25.32
CA ASP A 138 6.69 8.36 25.35
C ASP A 138 5.76 8.82 24.21
N LEU A 139 5.62 7.97 23.20
CA LEU A 139 4.77 8.21 22.03
C LEU A 139 3.29 7.92 22.27
N GLU A 140 2.92 7.28 23.40
CA GLU A 140 1.54 7.00 23.76
C GLU A 140 0.88 8.21 24.43
N THR A 141 1.66 9.04 25.15
CA THR A 141 1.17 10.29 25.72
C THR A 141 0.91 11.32 24.61
N GLU A 142 -0.23 12.01 24.65
CA GLU A 142 -0.59 13.05 23.68
C GLU A 142 0.46 14.17 23.63
N ALA A 143 0.76 14.67 22.42
CA ALA A 143 1.71 15.77 22.27
C ALA A 143 1.16 17.06 22.89
N PRO A 144 1.99 17.87 23.58
CA PRO A 144 1.53 19.14 24.15
C PRO A 144 0.93 20.07 23.09
N ALA A 145 -0.13 20.80 23.47
CA ALA A 145 -0.73 21.80 22.59
C ALA A 145 0.28 22.89 22.23
N GLY A 146 0.38 23.21 20.93
CA GLY A 146 1.30 24.20 20.39
C GLY A 146 0.59 25.33 19.65
N GLU A 147 1.34 26.02 18.79
CA GLU A 147 0.83 27.16 18.03
C GLU A 147 -0.30 26.80 17.06
N ARG A 148 -0.41 25.53 16.64
CA ARG A 148 -1.53 25.07 15.81
C ARG A 148 -2.87 25.18 16.53
N GLN A 149 -2.96 24.71 17.77
CA GLN A 149 -4.16 24.82 18.60
C GLN A 149 -4.47 26.28 18.89
N ARG A 150 -3.45 27.07 19.22
CA ARG A 150 -3.59 28.51 19.46
C ARG A 150 -4.15 29.26 18.25
N LEU A 151 -3.69 28.91 17.04
CA LEU A 151 -4.23 29.47 15.79
C LEU A 151 -5.71 29.10 15.57
N GLN A 152 -6.13 27.88 15.93
CA GLN A 152 -7.53 27.44 15.82
C GLN A 152 -8.43 28.20 16.80
N GLU A 153 -7.94 28.43 18.01
CA GLU A 153 -8.68 29.10 19.08
C GLU A 153 -8.82 30.62 18.85
N LEU A 154 -7.72 31.29 18.49
CA LEU A 154 -7.69 32.75 18.36
C LEU A 154 -8.08 33.24 16.95
N GLY A 155 -8.05 32.35 15.96
CA GLY A 155 -8.12 32.71 14.55
C GLY A 155 -6.86 33.46 14.06
N PRO A 156 -6.75 33.71 12.74
CA PRO A 156 -5.52 34.27 12.15
C PRO A 156 -5.15 35.66 12.68
N GLU A 157 -6.12 36.56 12.84
CA GLU A 157 -5.88 37.93 13.30
C GLU A 157 -5.48 37.96 14.78
N GLY A 158 -6.19 37.22 15.64
CA GLY A 158 -5.88 37.11 17.06
C GLY A 158 -4.53 36.44 17.31
N TRP A 159 -4.20 35.41 16.53
CA TRP A 159 -2.90 34.77 16.57
C TRP A 159 -1.77 35.72 16.16
N ALA A 160 -1.96 36.48 15.06
CA ALA A 160 -0.97 37.47 14.62
C ALA A 160 -0.76 38.59 15.64
N GLN A 161 -1.82 39.06 16.31
CA GLN A 161 -1.70 40.03 17.39
C GLN A 161 -0.93 39.45 18.58
N ALA A 162 -1.31 38.24 19.03
CA ALA A 162 -0.63 37.55 20.12
C ALA A 162 0.85 37.30 19.84
N LEU A 163 1.23 37.07 18.58
CA LEU A 163 2.62 36.93 18.16
C LEU A 163 3.39 38.26 18.25
N ARG A 164 2.78 39.40 17.90
CA ARG A 164 3.41 40.73 18.04
C ARG A 164 3.59 41.15 19.50
N ASP A 165 2.67 40.74 20.37
CA ASP A 165 2.71 41.06 21.80
C ASP A 165 3.72 40.17 22.57
N ARG A 166 4.22 39.10 21.93
CA ARG A 166 5.18 38.17 22.52
C ARG A 166 6.57 38.79 22.60
N THR A 167 7.24 38.68 23.74
CA THR A 167 8.62 39.16 23.94
C THR A 167 9.70 38.12 23.58
N SER A 168 9.39 36.83 23.71
CA SER A 168 10.31 35.77 23.33
C SER A 168 10.34 35.57 21.82
N LEU A 169 11.52 35.34 21.25
CA LEU A 169 11.71 35.06 19.83
C LEU A 169 10.93 33.82 19.40
N ALA A 170 10.14 33.96 18.34
CA ALA A 170 9.46 32.85 17.69
C ALA A 170 10.40 32.18 16.67
N VAL A 171 10.39 30.85 16.62
CA VAL A 171 11.31 30.06 15.79
C VAL A 171 10.52 29.14 14.88
N THR A 172 10.81 29.21 13.59
CA THR A 172 10.36 28.24 12.59
C THR A 172 11.51 27.30 12.27
N GLU A 173 11.22 26.01 12.34
CA GLU A 173 12.19 24.95 12.06
C GLU A 173 12.08 24.54 10.59
N THR A 174 13.21 24.35 9.91
CA THR A 174 13.30 24.16 8.44
C THR A 174 13.98 22.85 8.02
N THR A 175 14.30 21.96 8.97
CA THR A 175 14.89 20.63 8.69
C THR A 175 14.00 19.77 7.81
N PHE A 176 12.67 19.94 7.87
CA PHE A 176 11.72 19.20 7.01
C PHE A 176 11.66 19.73 5.56
N ARG A 177 12.23 20.91 5.26
CA ARG A 177 12.16 21.54 3.93
C ARG A 177 13.49 22.18 3.51
N ASP A 178 13.75 23.43 3.92
CA ASP A 178 14.84 24.22 3.33
C ASP A 178 16.25 23.70 3.66
N ALA A 179 16.42 23.10 4.85
CA ALA A 179 17.74 22.63 5.26
C ALA A 179 18.25 21.51 4.34
N HIS A 180 17.40 20.52 4.05
CA HIS A 180 17.78 19.43 3.16
C HIS A 180 17.68 19.80 1.68
N GLN A 181 16.84 20.78 1.33
CA GLN A 181 16.87 21.40 0.00
C GLN A 181 18.26 22.00 -0.30
N SER A 182 18.86 22.66 0.69
CA SER A 182 20.18 23.29 0.55
C SER A 182 21.35 22.30 0.64
N LEU A 183 21.28 21.33 1.55
CA LEU A 183 22.42 20.46 1.88
C LEU A 183 22.40 19.09 1.19
N LEU A 184 21.20 18.57 0.91
CA LEU A 184 20.99 17.19 0.47
C LEU A 184 20.19 17.12 -0.84
N ALA A 185 20.22 18.21 -1.63
CA ALA A 185 19.49 18.33 -2.89
C ALA A 185 18.01 17.92 -2.78
N THR A 186 17.37 18.22 -1.65
CA THR A 186 15.96 17.89 -1.39
C THR A 186 15.67 16.37 -1.35
N ARG A 187 16.67 15.52 -1.05
CA ARG A 187 16.54 14.05 -1.14
C ARG A 187 16.16 13.35 0.17
N VAL A 188 15.83 14.09 1.24
CA VAL A 188 15.30 13.47 2.46
C VAL A 188 13.91 12.94 2.18
N ARG A 189 13.66 11.69 2.57
CA ARG A 189 12.46 10.94 2.21
C ARG A 189 11.37 11.07 3.25
N THR A 190 10.13 10.86 2.82
CA THR A 190 8.94 10.93 3.69
C THR A 190 9.06 9.95 4.87
N ALA A 191 9.62 8.76 4.64
CA ALA A 191 9.80 7.75 5.67
C ALA A 191 10.63 8.25 6.87
N ASP A 192 11.72 8.99 6.61
CA ASP A 192 12.60 9.51 7.65
C ASP A 192 11.95 10.67 8.41
N LEU A 193 11.27 11.57 7.68
CA LEU A 193 10.56 12.72 8.26
C LEU A 193 9.38 12.28 9.14
N VAL A 194 8.60 11.29 8.70
CA VAL A 194 7.47 10.75 9.47
C VAL A 194 7.96 10.00 10.70
N ALA A 195 9.10 9.31 10.63
CA ALA A 195 9.66 8.60 11.78
C ALA A 195 10.01 9.55 12.94
N ILE A 196 10.55 10.73 12.66
CA ILE A 196 10.97 11.70 13.69
C ILE A 196 9.85 12.67 14.11
N ALA A 197 8.83 12.89 13.27
CA ALA A 197 7.77 13.88 13.53
C ALA A 197 7.07 13.74 14.91
N PRO A 198 6.73 12.52 15.40
CA PRO A 198 6.14 12.36 16.73
C PRO A 198 7.05 12.82 17.88
N HIS A 199 8.37 12.72 17.70
CA HIS A 199 9.36 13.17 18.68
C HIS A 199 9.45 14.69 18.68
N VAL A 200 9.50 15.32 17.50
CA VAL A 200 9.52 16.79 17.34
C VAL A 200 8.30 17.42 18.00
N ALA A 201 7.12 16.86 17.79
CA ALA A 201 5.88 17.35 18.39
C ALA A 201 5.93 17.39 19.93
N ARG A 202 6.63 16.44 20.56
CA ARG A 202 6.74 16.33 22.04
C ARG A 202 7.90 17.13 22.62
N MET A 203 9.01 17.19 21.89
CA MET A 203 10.25 17.79 22.39
C MET A 203 10.34 19.28 22.11
N THR A 204 9.67 19.76 21.07
CA THR A 204 9.69 21.17 20.67
C THR A 204 8.29 21.75 20.42
N PRO A 205 7.34 21.61 21.36
CA PRO A 205 5.98 22.15 21.21
C PRO A 205 5.93 23.68 21.13
N GLN A 206 7.00 24.37 21.53
CA GLN A 206 7.15 25.82 21.52
C GLN A 206 7.50 26.44 20.16
N LEU A 207 7.77 25.62 19.14
CA LEU A 207 8.04 26.11 17.79
C LEU A 207 6.85 26.90 17.24
N LEU A 208 7.14 27.97 16.50
CA LEU A 208 6.13 28.76 15.82
C LEU A 208 5.44 27.94 14.73
N SER A 209 6.28 27.29 13.92
CA SER A 209 5.85 26.43 12.83
C SER A 209 6.98 25.47 12.45
N MET A 210 6.61 24.43 11.71
CA MET A 210 7.52 23.55 11.02
C MET A 210 7.34 23.80 9.52
N GLU A 211 8.40 24.24 8.86
CA GLU A 211 8.41 24.35 7.42
C GLU A 211 8.66 22.96 6.82
N ALA A 212 7.61 22.36 6.26
CA ALA A 212 7.63 20.98 5.78
C ALA A 212 7.18 20.82 4.33
N TRP A 213 6.89 21.90 3.61
CA TRP A 213 6.30 21.81 2.28
C TRP A 213 6.61 23.03 1.39
N GLY A 214 6.33 22.89 0.10
CA GLY A 214 6.64 23.91 -0.91
C GLY A 214 8.10 23.91 -1.36
N GLY A 215 8.48 24.92 -2.15
CA GLY A 215 9.80 24.95 -2.77
C GLY A 215 9.99 23.77 -3.75
N ALA A 216 11.16 23.13 -3.67
CA ALA A 216 11.49 22.02 -4.58
C ALA A 216 10.90 20.66 -4.14
N THR A 217 10.35 20.54 -2.93
CA THR A 217 9.94 19.23 -2.39
C THR A 217 8.86 18.56 -3.22
N TYR A 218 7.92 19.33 -3.78
CA TYR A 218 6.81 18.80 -4.59
C TYR A 218 7.31 18.10 -5.87
N ASP A 219 8.13 18.79 -6.67
CA ASP A 219 8.69 18.23 -7.91
C ASP A 219 9.66 17.08 -7.61
N VAL A 220 10.50 17.23 -6.57
CA VAL A 220 11.51 16.23 -6.23
C VAL A 220 10.90 14.94 -5.71
N ALA A 221 9.84 15.00 -4.89
CA ALA A 221 9.14 13.82 -4.39
C ALA A 221 8.65 12.94 -5.54
N LEU A 222 7.94 13.55 -6.50
CA LEU A 222 7.38 12.85 -7.66
C LEU A 222 8.47 12.37 -8.63
N ARG A 223 9.44 13.23 -8.95
CA ARG A 223 10.42 12.96 -10.02
C ARG A 223 11.55 12.04 -9.59
N PHE A 224 12.03 12.17 -8.35
CA PHE A 224 13.26 11.50 -7.92
C PHE A 224 13.07 10.52 -6.77
N LEU A 225 12.08 10.74 -5.90
CA LEU A 225 11.84 9.85 -4.75
C LEU A 225 10.79 8.77 -5.06
N GLY A 226 9.93 9.00 -6.07
CA GLY A 226 8.82 8.10 -6.38
C GLY A 226 7.76 8.11 -5.28
N GLU A 227 7.62 9.23 -4.58
CA GLU A 227 6.73 9.44 -3.44
C GLU A 227 5.71 10.53 -3.79
N ASP A 228 4.51 10.43 -3.21
CA ASP A 228 3.47 11.46 -3.33
C ASP A 228 3.72 12.53 -2.26
N PRO A 229 3.84 13.83 -2.62
CA PRO A 229 4.04 14.89 -1.63
C PRO A 229 2.79 15.18 -0.78
N TRP A 230 1.60 14.72 -1.17
CA TRP A 230 0.34 14.91 -0.42
C TRP A 230 0.15 13.89 0.72
#